data_AF-A0A932L597-F1
#
_entry.id   AF-A0A932L597-F1
#
_cell.length_a   1.000
_cell.length_b   1.000
_cell.length_c   1.000
_cell.angle_alpha   90.00
_cell.angle_beta   90.00
_cell.angle_gamma   90.00
#
_symmetry.space_group_name_H-M   'P 1'
#
loop_
_entity.id
_entity.type
_entity.pdbx_description
1 polymer ?
#
loop_
_entity_poly.entity_id
_entity_poly.type
_entity_poly.pdbx_seq_one_letter_code
_entity_poly.pdbx_strand_id
1 'polypeptide(L)'
;MGWSIGLLVISRLTLMSLAPLAEPHKRPHLLDDWVGGYYWHSERRSPPFFEITPTIYLDMWARSDSWQYLDIAEHGYYLEPDGFGTVACFPLYPLLVRVIAGVVGGQYLAVALSVSTLSSWASSLLLYRMVLEWRGVQATRLATMGRWTFPSAFFLTAVFPHSLFLALPLA
;
A
#
# COMPACT_ATOMS: atom_id res chain seq x y z
N MET A 1 -23.35 -10.78 13.05
CA MET A 1 -22.02 -10.22 13.40
C MET A 1 -21.13 -10.16 12.14
N GLY A 2 -21.64 -9.58 11.04
CA GLY A 2 -20.94 -9.43 9.75
C GLY A 2 -20.76 -7.98 9.31
N TRP A 3 -21.18 -7.02 10.15
CA TRP A 3 -21.23 -5.61 9.81
C TRP A 3 -19.87 -4.91 9.91
N SER A 4 -18.97 -5.37 10.79
CA SER A 4 -17.67 -4.71 11.01
C SER A 4 -16.73 -4.84 9.81
N ILE A 5 -16.76 -5.99 9.12
CA ILE A 5 -15.99 -6.21 7.89
C ILE A 5 -16.59 -5.40 6.75
N GLY A 6 -17.93 -5.38 6.63
CA GLY A 6 -18.63 -4.58 5.62
C GLY A 6 -18.42 -3.07 5.78
N LEU A 7 -18.35 -2.56 7.01
CA LEU A 7 -18.11 -1.14 7.28
C LEU A 7 -16.68 -0.70 6.94
N LEU A 8 -15.69 -1.55 7.17
CA LEU A 8 -14.30 -1.31 6.73
C LEU A 8 -14.18 -1.37 5.20
N VAL A 9 -14.98 -2.22 4.54
CA VAL A 9 -15.06 -2.31 3.07
C VAL A 9 -15.70 -1.06 2.48
N ILE A 10 -16.85 -0.65 3.01
CA ILE A 10 -17.58 0.51 2.51
C ILE A 10 -16.76 1.79 2.76
N SER A 11 -16.18 1.97 3.94
CA SER A 11 -15.37 3.16 4.22
C SER A 11 -14.16 3.26 3.26
N ARG A 12 -13.47 2.14 2.98
CA ARG A 12 -12.33 2.14 2.04
C ARG A 12 -12.73 2.33 0.58
N LEU A 13 -13.79 1.66 0.11
CA LEU A 13 -14.27 1.85 -1.26
C LEU A 13 -14.75 3.29 -1.50
N THR A 14 -15.32 3.93 -0.48
CA THR A 14 -15.74 5.35 -0.56
C THR A 14 -14.54 6.28 -0.63
N LEU A 15 -13.46 6.00 0.10
CA LEU A 15 -12.21 6.76 0.02
C LEU A 15 -11.49 6.57 -1.34
N MET A 16 -11.58 5.38 -1.94
CA MET A 16 -11.01 5.07 -3.25
C MET A 16 -11.71 5.81 -4.40
N SER A 17 -13.05 5.97 -4.33
CA SER A 17 -13.83 6.69 -5.35
C SER A 17 -13.68 8.21 -5.31
N LEU A 18 -13.22 8.77 -4.18
CA LEU A 18 -13.07 10.22 -3.99
C LEU A 18 -11.66 10.74 -4.30
N ALA A 19 -10.65 9.88 -4.31
CA ALA A 19 -9.26 10.25 -4.61
C ALA A 19 -9.07 10.97 -5.98
N PRO A 20 -9.78 10.63 -7.07
CA PRO A 20 -9.63 11.31 -8.37
C PRO A 20 -10.22 12.72 -8.41
N LEU A 21 -11.05 13.10 -7.44
CA LEU A 21 -11.77 14.38 -7.43
C LEU A 21 -11.03 15.48 -6.64
N ALA A 22 -9.91 15.14 -6.01
CA ALA A 22 -9.17 16.02 -5.11
C ALA A 22 -7.97 16.74 -5.75
N GLU A 23 -7.70 16.57 -7.04
CA GLU A 23 -6.59 17.27 -7.73
C GLU A 23 -7.07 18.57 -8.39
N PRO A 24 -6.68 19.77 -7.91
CA PRO A 24 -6.88 21.00 -8.66
C PRO A 24 -5.69 21.24 -9.60
N HIS A 25 -6.04 21.28 -10.88
CA HIS A 25 -5.25 21.77 -11.99
C HIS A 25 -4.79 23.24 -11.73
N LYS A 26 -3.50 23.45 -11.44
CA LYS A 26 -2.64 24.66 -11.70
C LYS A 26 -1.65 24.92 -10.55
N ARG A 27 -0.34 24.86 -10.87
CA ARG A 27 0.79 25.16 -9.97
C ARG A 27 1.13 26.66 -10.02
N PRO A 28 1.24 27.40 -8.89
CA PRO A 28 1.76 28.77 -8.90
C PRO A 28 3.30 28.79 -8.75
N HIS A 29 3.93 29.62 -9.57
CA HIS A 29 5.38 29.85 -9.76
C HIS A 29 6.22 30.30 -8.55
N LEU A 30 5.66 30.41 -7.34
CA LEU A 30 6.44 30.67 -6.11
C LEU A 30 7.14 29.40 -5.59
N LEU A 31 6.93 28.29 -6.31
CA LEU A 31 7.57 27.02 -6.09
C LEU A 31 9.01 27.01 -6.62
N ASP A 32 9.43 27.80 -7.62
CA ASP A 32 10.73 27.56 -8.27
C ASP A 32 11.96 27.89 -7.39
N ASP A 33 11.88 28.83 -6.45
CA ASP A 33 13.02 29.15 -5.56
C ASP A 33 13.06 28.30 -4.27
N TRP A 34 11.91 27.76 -3.83
CA TRP A 34 11.82 26.86 -2.67
C TRP A 34 11.73 25.37 -3.05
N VAL A 35 11.39 25.07 -4.30
CA VAL A 35 11.40 23.74 -4.95
C VAL A 35 12.65 23.56 -5.83
N GLY A 36 13.35 24.62 -6.22
CA GLY A 36 14.55 24.49 -7.05
C GLY A 36 15.80 24.03 -6.31
N GLY A 37 15.89 24.25 -5.00
CA GLY A 37 17.11 24.01 -4.20
C GLY A 37 17.06 22.81 -3.26
N TYR A 38 16.06 21.94 -3.38
CA TYR A 38 15.91 20.72 -2.56
C TYR A 38 15.41 19.48 -3.36
N TYR A 39 15.35 19.53 -4.70
CA TYR A 39 14.65 18.53 -5.52
C TYR A 39 15.46 17.89 -6.67
N TRP A 40 16.75 18.17 -6.85
CA TRP A 40 17.56 17.66 -7.96
C TRP A 40 18.89 16.98 -7.68
N HIS A 41 19.40 16.95 -6.46
CA HIS A 41 20.68 16.29 -6.22
C HIS A 41 20.54 15.12 -5.25
N SER A 42 21.63 14.70 -4.67
CA SER A 42 21.78 14.52 -3.22
C SER A 42 20.78 15.30 -2.31
N GLU A 43 19.49 15.05 -2.53
CA GLU A 43 18.23 15.69 -2.06
C GLU A 43 17.12 14.62 -1.97
N ARG A 44 17.45 13.36 -2.23
CA ARG A 44 16.60 12.19 -1.99
C ARG A 44 16.62 11.78 -0.52
N ARG A 45 16.11 12.60 0.40
CA ARG A 45 15.82 12.12 1.78
C ARG A 45 14.56 12.73 2.38
N SER A 46 13.55 11.86 2.46
CA SER A 46 12.38 11.85 3.35
C SER A 46 11.22 12.80 2.99
N PRO A 47 9.98 12.28 2.84
CA PRO A 47 8.82 13.14 2.69
C PRO A 47 8.64 14.04 3.92
N PRO A 48 8.15 15.29 3.76
CA PRO A 48 7.96 16.21 4.86
C PRO A 48 6.98 15.58 5.86
N PHE A 49 7.47 15.35 7.07
CA PHE A 49 6.79 14.53 8.04
C PHE A 49 5.45 15.14 8.55
N PHE A 50 5.03 16.33 8.12
CA PHE A 50 3.72 16.95 8.42
C PHE A 50 3.29 18.10 7.45
N GLU A 51 3.19 17.88 6.13
CA GLU A 51 2.41 18.81 5.28
C GLU A 51 0.95 18.31 5.17
N ILE A 52 0.00 19.16 5.57
CA ILE A 52 -1.44 18.84 5.54
C ILE A 52 -1.94 19.07 4.11
N THR A 53 -1.73 18.10 3.23
CA THR A 53 -2.39 18.06 1.91
C THR A 53 -3.87 17.69 2.12
N PRO A 54 -4.81 18.14 1.25
CA PRO A 54 -6.21 17.65 1.27
C PRO A 54 -6.33 16.12 1.19
N THR A 55 -5.27 15.44 0.71
CA THR A 55 -5.09 13.99 0.61
C THR A 55 -4.38 13.35 1.80
N ILE A 56 -4.27 14.01 2.96
CA ILE A 56 -3.56 13.51 4.15
C ILE A 56 -3.92 12.07 4.54
N TYR A 57 -5.18 11.67 4.31
CA TYR A 57 -5.66 10.32 4.59
C TYR A 57 -5.08 9.25 3.66
N LEU A 58 -4.73 9.61 2.43
CA LEU A 58 -4.01 8.74 1.49
C LEU A 58 -2.50 8.83 1.69
N ASP A 59 -1.96 10.02 1.94
CA ASP A 59 -0.52 10.25 2.09
C ASP A 59 0.08 9.52 3.31
N MET A 60 -0.73 9.23 4.34
CA MET A 60 -0.28 8.41 5.48
C MET A 60 0.17 7.01 5.05
N TRP A 61 -0.41 6.45 3.97
CA TRP A 61 -0.12 5.10 3.51
C TRP A 61 1.13 5.02 2.63
N ALA A 62 1.57 6.15 2.08
CA ALA A 62 2.83 6.29 1.35
C ALA A 62 4.03 6.56 2.28
N ARG A 63 3.81 6.56 3.60
CA ARG A 63 4.80 6.91 4.63
C ARG A 63 5.57 5.68 5.15
N SER A 64 6.69 5.93 5.82
CA SER A 64 7.61 4.87 6.28
C SER A 64 8.06 3.97 5.13
N ASP A 65 8.39 2.70 5.36
CA ASP A 65 8.97 1.83 4.32
C ASP A 65 8.07 1.58 3.09
N SER A 66 6.81 2.02 3.10
CA SER A 66 5.95 2.06 1.90
C SER A 66 6.54 2.88 0.75
N TRP A 67 7.30 3.94 1.05
CA TRP A 67 7.85 4.84 0.03
C TRP A 67 8.81 4.08 -0.91
N GLN A 68 9.58 3.13 -0.38
CA GLN A 68 10.53 2.35 -1.17
C GLN A 68 9.82 1.48 -2.21
N TYR A 69 8.67 0.89 -1.86
CA TYR A 69 7.90 0.08 -2.80
C TYR A 69 7.27 0.90 -3.92
N LEU A 70 6.79 2.11 -3.61
CA LEU A 70 6.24 3.03 -4.60
C LEU A 70 7.33 3.56 -5.53
N ASP A 71 8.48 3.92 -4.97
CA ASP A 71 9.64 4.42 -5.72
C ASP A 71 10.17 3.35 -6.69
N ILE A 72 10.24 2.08 -6.28
CA ILE A 72 10.58 0.97 -7.19
C ILE A 72 9.52 0.78 -8.27
N ALA A 73 8.24 0.94 -7.94
CA ALA A 73 7.16 0.77 -8.91
C ALA A 73 7.20 1.85 -10.00
N GLU A 74 7.57 3.08 -9.64
CA GLU A 74 7.64 4.23 -10.54
C GLU A 74 8.98 4.32 -11.29
N HIS A 75 10.10 4.30 -10.56
CA HIS A 75 11.44 4.57 -11.09
C HIS A 75 12.29 3.31 -11.27
N GLY A 76 11.92 2.20 -10.63
CA GLY A 76 12.70 0.96 -10.64
C GLY A 76 13.77 0.90 -9.55
N TYR A 77 14.60 -0.14 -9.62
CA TYR A 77 15.66 -0.37 -8.64
C TYR A 77 16.86 0.54 -8.88
N TYR A 78 17.42 1.08 -7.80
CA TYR A 78 18.70 1.79 -7.81
C TYR A 78 19.51 1.47 -6.56
N LEU A 79 20.82 1.64 -6.71
CA LEU A 79 21.80 1.52 -5.64
C LEU A 79 22.37 2.92 -5.39
N GLU A 80 22.23 3.39 -4.15
CA GLU A 80 22.83 4.65 -3.71
C GLU A 80 24.17 4.32 -3.02
N PRO A 81 25.32 4.86 -3.47
CA PRO A 81 26.64 4.50 -2.91
C PRO A 81 26.80 4.77 -1.41
N ASP A 82 26.18 5.83 -0.91
CA ASP A 82 26.30 6.32 0.48
C ASP A 82 24.95 6.37 1.21
N GLY A 83 23.98 5.56 0.78
CA GLY A 83 22.61 5.63 1.29
C GLY A 83 21.81 4.33 1.25
N PHE A 84 20.56 4.43 1.73
CA PHE A 84 19.60 3.35 1.63
C PHE A 84 19.02 3.32 0.21
N GLY A 85 19.57 2.46 -0.65
CA GLY A 85 18.97 2.15 -1.94
C GLY A 85 17.70 1.29 -1.82
N THR A 86 17.08 0.99 -2.94
CA THR A 86 15.84 0.19 -3.00
C THR A 86 16.07 -1.32 -3.06
N VAL A 87 17.34 -1.74 -3.03
CA VAL A 87 17.77 -3.14 -3.23
C VAL A 87 17.29 -4.10 -2.14
N ALA A 88 16.97 -3.61 -0.94
CA ALA A 88 16.48 -4.44 0.17
C ALA A 88 15.01 -4.91 -0.02
N CYS A 89 14.25 -4.29 -0.93
CA CYS A 89 12.85 -4.63 -1.16
C CYS A 89 12.71 -5.77 -2.17
N PHE A 90 11.86 -6.74 -1.87
CA PHE A 90 11.54 -7.84 -2.80
C PHE A 90 10.78 -7.33 -4.05
N PRO A 91 11.08 -7.85 -5.26
CA PRO A 91 10.61 -7.26 -6.52
C PRO A 91 9.17 -7.58 -6.90
N LEU A 92 8.61 -8.68 -6.40
CA LEU A 92 7.31 -9.15 -6.89
C LEU A 92 6.18 -8.14 -6.68
N TYR A 93 6.13 -7.54 -5.50
CA TYR A 93 5.10 -6.56 -5.16
C TYR A 93 5.20 -5.26 -5.98
N PRO A 94 6.33 -4.53 -6.00
CA PRO A 94 6.43 -3.29 -6.77
C PRO A 94 6.33 -3.51 -8.29
N LEU A 95 6.77 -4.66 -8.81
CA LEU A 95 6.57 -5.00 -10.22
C LEU A 95 5.09 -5.19 -10.56
N LEU A 96 4.34 -5.87 -9.70
CA LEU A 96 2.91 -6.07 -9.89
C LEU A 96 2.15 -4.74 -9.83
N VAL A 97 2.53 -3.86 -8.89
CA VAL A 97 2.02 -2.49 -8.82
C VAL A 97 2.33 -1.71 -10.09
N ARG A 98 3.57 -1.76 -10.59
CA ARG A 98 3.99 -1.08 -11.81
C ARG A 98 3.17 -1.50 -13.03
N VAL A 99 2.98 -2.82 -13.22
CA VAL A 99 2.22 -3.35 -14.34
C VAL A 99 0.77 -2.87 -14.29
N ILE A 100 0.12 -2.97 -13.12
CA ILE A 100 -1.28 -2.55 -12.98
C ILE A 100 -1.42 -1.03 -13.10
N ALA A 101 -0.51 -0.27 -12.48
CA ALA A 101 -0.51 1.19 -12.59
C ALA A 101 -0.29 1.68 -14.02
N GLY A 102 0.56 1.01 -14.80
CA GLY A 102 0.75 1.30 -16.22
C GLY A 102 -0.55 1.14 -17.04
N VAL A 103 -1.42 0.21 -16.65
CA VAL A 103 -2.73 -0.01 -17.30
C VAL A 103 -3.79 1.01 -16.84
N VAL A 104 -3.73 1.43 -15.57
CA VAL A 104 -4.74 2.30 -14.93
C VAL A 104 -4.36 3.79 -14.96
N GLY A 105 -3.33 4.17 -15.72
CA GLY A 105 -2.97 5.58 -15.95
C GLY A 105 -2.09 6.19 -14.86
N GLY A 106 -1.20 5.41 -14.23
CA GLY A 106 -0.12 5.91 -13.38
C GLY A 106 -0.49 6.14 -11.91
N GLN A 107 -1.63 5.64 -11.43
CA GLN A 107 -2.06 5.81 -10.03
C GLN A 107 -1.39 4.79 -9.08
N TYR A 108 -0.07 4.88 -8.89
CA TYR A 108 0.72 3.89 -8.15
C TYR A 108 0.25 3.66 -6.71
N LEU A 109 -0.08 4.72 -5.95
CA LEU A 109 -0.53 4.60 -4.56
C LEU A 109 -1.86 3.85 -4.43
N ALA A 110 -2.85 4.23 -5.25
CA ALA A 110 -4.16 3.60 -5.24
C ALA A 110 -4.08 2.12 -5.67
N VAL A 111 -3.25 1.84 -6.67
CA VAL A 111 -2.98 0.48 -7.13
C VAL A 111 -2.29 -0.34 -6.04
N ALA A 112 -1.25 0.18 -5.39
CA ALA A 112 -0.53 -0.52 -4.34
C ALA A 112 -1.43 -0.90 -3.16
N LEU A 113 -2.26 0.05 -2.71
CA LEU A 113 -3.28 -0.21 -1.68
C LEU A 113 -4.29 -1.27 -2.11
N SER A 114 -4.72 -1.23 -3.37
CA SER A 114 -5.67 -2.19 -3.93
C SER A 114 -5.07 -3.59 -3.99
N VAL A 115 -3.83 -3.71 -4.48
CA VAL A 115 -3.07 -4.97 -4.54
C VAL A 115 -2.92 -5.59 -3.15
N SER A 116 -2.47 -4.80 -2.17
CA SER A 116 -2.30 -5.29 -0.79
C SER A 116 -3.63 -5.74 -0.20
N THR A 117 -4.67 -4.95 -0.39
CA THR A 117 -6.00 -5.25 0.14
C THR A 117 -6.52 -6.55 -0.48
N LEU A 118 -6.56 -6.65 -1.81
CA LEU A 118 -7.03 -7.85 -2.51
C LEU A 118 -6.24 -9.10 -2.13
N SER A 119 -4.92 -8.98 -1.98
CA SER A 119 -4.07 -10.09 -1.51
C SER A 119 -4.38 -10.49 -0.06
N SER A 120 -4.76 -9.54 0.80
CA SER A 120 -5.18 -9.82 2.17
C SER A 120 -6.50 -10.60 2.22
N TRP A 121 -7.43 -10.26 1.32
CA TRP A 121 -8.68 -11.01 1.16
C TRP A 121 -8.42 -12.43 0.65
N ALA A 122 -7.61 -12.56 -0.41
CA ALA A 122 -7.24 -13.86 -0.97
C ALA A 122 -6.58 -14.75 0.09
N SER A 123 -5.55 -14.25 0.78
CA SER A 123 -4.89 -15.00 1.87
C SER A 123 -5.83 -15.38 3.00
N SER A 124 -6.80 -14.52 3.34
CA SER A 124 -7.80 -14.85 4.38
C SER A 124 -8.76 -15.95 3.95
N LEU A 125 -9.18 -15.98 2.68
CA LEU A 125 -10.02 -17.05 2.13
C LEU A 125 -9.26 -18.37 2.06
N LEU A 126 -7.99 -18.34 1.64
CA LEU A 126 -7.14 -19.53 1.58
C LEU A 126 -6.85 -20.08 2.97
N LEU A 127 -6.52 -19.20 3.94
CA LEU A 127 -6.37 -19.58 5.35
C LEU A 127 -7.65 -20.22 5.90
N TYR A 128 -8.82 -19.64 5.59
CA TYR A 128 -10.10 -20.19 6.01
C TYR A 128 -10.29 -21.62 5.49
N ARG A 129 -10.03 -21.86 4.20
CA ARG A 129 -10.14 -23.20 3.59
C ARG A 129 -9.19 -24.20 4.24
N MET A 130 -7.91 -23.83 4.37
CA MET A 130 -6.89 -24.71 4.94
C MET A 130 -7.22 -25.12 6.38
N VAL A 131 -7.60 -24.16 7.24
CA VAL A 131 -7.93 -24.46 8.64
C VAL A 131 -9.22 -25.27 8.76
N LEU A 132 -10.19 -25.03 7.88
CA LEU A 132 -11.44 -25.78 7.87
C LEU A 132 -11.19 -27.26 7.59
N GLU A 133 -10.34 -27.56 6.62
CA GLU A 133 -9.96 -28.93 6.27
C GLU A 133 -9.18 -29.62 7.39
N TRP A 134 -8.31 -28.89 8.10
CA TRP A 134 -7.36 -29.50 9.06
C TRP A 134 -7.85 -29.55 10.50
N ARG A 135 -8.72 -28.62 10.91
CA ARG A 135 -9.08 -28.37 12.31
C ARG A 135 -10.57 -28.08 12.52
N GLY A 136 -11.37 -28.05 11.46
CA GLY A 136 -12.81 -27.86 11.53
C GLY A 136 -13.26 -26.42 11.81
N VAL A 137 -14.57 -26.25 11.96
CA VAL A 137 -15.25 -24.94 11.90
C VAL A 137 -14.87 -24.01 13.04
N GLN A 138 -14.74 -24.50 14.28
CA GLN A 138 -14.45 -23.66 15.44
C GLN A 138 -13.06 -23.02 15.35
N ALA A 139 -12.04 -23.82 15.04
CA ALA A 139 -10.67 -23.34 14.86
C ALA A 139 -10.58 -22.34 13.70
N THR A 140 -11.30 -22.60 12.59
CA THR A 140 -11.33 -21.71 11.42
C THR A 140 -11.88 -20.33 11.77
N ARG A 141 -12.97 -20.28 12.54
CA ARG A 141 -13.56 -19.01 12.99
C ARG A 141 -12.58 -18.23 13.84
N LEU A 142 -11.95 -18.88 14.82
CA LEU A 142 -10.98 -18.23 15.71
C LEU A 142 -9.74 -17.74 14.95
N ALA A 143 -9.18 -18.54 14.03
CA ALA A 143 -8.02 -18.15 13.22
C ALA A 143 -8.33 -16.95 12.32
N THR A 144 -9.48 -16.98 11.65
CA THR A 144 -9.89 -15.89 10.75
C THR A 144 -10.20 -14.62 11.55
N MET A 145 -10.95 -14.74 12.65
CA MET A 145 -11.26 -13.59 13.51
C MET A 145 -10.00 -13.01 14.14
N GLY A 146 -9.16 -13.87 14.72
CA GLY A 146 -7.90 -13.48 15.35
C GLY A 146 -7.00 -12.70 14.40
N ARG A 147 -6.89 -13.14 13.13
CA ARG A 147 -6.13 -12.42 12.10
C ARG A 147 -6.62 -10.99 11.89
N TRP A 148 -7.93 -10.77 11.83
CA TRP A 148 -8.49 -9.43 11.57
C TRP A 148 -8.53 -8.53 12.80
N THR A 149 -8.64 -9.11 14.00
CA THR A 149 -8.66 -8.35 15.26
C THR A 149 -7.27 -8.03 15.80
N PHE A 150 -6.24 -8.74 15.32
CA PHE A 150 -4.87 -8.51 15.76
C PHE A 150 -4.38 -7.13 15.26
N PRO A 151 -3.72 -6.32 16.09
CA PRO A 151 -3.36 -4.94 15.74
C PRO A 151 -2.46 -4.84 14.48
N SER A 152 -1.62 -5.86 14.21
CA SER A 152 -0.78 -5.86 13.01
C SER A 152 -1.54 -6.19 11.71
N ALA A 153 -2.84 -6.52 11.77
CA ALA A 153 -3.65 -6.80 10.59
C ALA A 153 -3.70 -5.60 9.62
N PHE A 154 -3.52 -4.39 10.14
CA PHE A 154 -3.41 -3.17 9.36
C PHE A 154 -2.34 -3.25 8.26
N PHE A 155 -1.17 -3.84 8.55
CA PHE A 155 -0.07 -3.99 7.60
C PHE A 155 -0.42 -4.85 6.37
N LEU A 156 -1.44 -5.70 6.48
CA LEU A 156 -1.92 -6.52 5.37
C LEU A 156 -2.72 -5.71 4.35
N THR A 157 -3.18 -4.51 4.73
CA THR A 157 -3.95 -3.61 3.86
C THR A 157 -3.20 -2.34 3.49
N ALA A 158 -2.07 -2.07 4.17
CA ALA A 158 -1.15 -0.99 3.85
C ALA A 158 -0.29 -1.32 2.61
N VAL A 159 0.49 -0.35 2.13
CA VAL A 159 1.37 -0.49 0.96
C VAL A 159 2.60 -1.34 1.29
N PHE A 160 2.36 -2.63 1.52
CA PHE A 160 3.37 -3.61 1.88
C PHE A 160 3.14 -4.95 1.17
N PRO A 161 4.22 -5.72 0.94
CA PRO A 161 4.14 -7.04 0.30
C PRO A 161 3.59 -8.14 1.22
N HIS A 162 3.41 -7.89 2.52
CA HIS A 162 3.08 -8.91 3.53
C HIS A 162 1.84 -9.73 3.18
N SER A 163 0.78 -9.10 2.67
CA SER A 163 -0.44 -9.82 2.30
C SER A 163 -0.27 -10.70 1.07
N LEU A 164 0.54 -10.25 0.09
CA LEU A 164 0.91 -11.04 -1.08
C LEU A 164 1.77 -12.24 -0.68
N PHE A 165 2.75 -12.02 0.20
CA PHE A 165 3.61 -13.07 0.74
C PHE A 165 2.83 -14.14 1.50
N LEU A 166 1.73 -13.77 2.16
CA LEU A 166 0.86 -14.73 2.84
C LEU A 166 -0.08 -15.47 1.89
N ALA A 167 -0.49 -14.84 0.79
CA ALA A 167 -1.39 -15.46 -0.18
C ALA A 167 -0.69 -16.57 -0.99
N LEU A 168 0.55 -16.32 -1.42
CA LEU A 168 1.32 -17.22 -2.28
C LEU A 168 1.52 -18.65 -1.73
N PRO A 169 1.94 -18.88 -0.47
CA PRO A 169 2.14 -20.23 0.06
C PRO A 169 0.83 -20.93 0.45
N LEU A 170 -0.28 -20.20 0.55
CA LEU A 170 -1.60 -20.76 0.87
C LEU A 170 -2.42 -21.12 -0.38
N ALA A 171 -1.98 -20.68 -1.56
CA ALA A 171 -2.61 -20.92 -2.85
C ALA A 171 -2.16 -22.27 -3.43
#